data_AF-A0A428XMN9-F1
#
_entry.id   AF-A0A428XMN9-F1
#
_cell.length_a   1.000
_cell.length_b   1.000
_cell.length_c   1.000
_cell.angle_alpha   90.00
_cell.angle_beta   90.00
_cell.angle_gamma   90.00
#
_symmetry.space_group_name_H-M   'P 1'
#
loop_
_entity.id
_entity.type
_entity.pdbx_description
1 polymer ?
#
loop_
_entity_poly.entity_id
_entity_poly.type
_entity_poly.pdbx_seq_one_letter_code
_entity_poly.pdbx_strand_id
1 'polypeptide(L)'
;MDDFDTDEPTAADLAAIEIEEPLINAELEWLTAEITLLDAAERGRVNEMDARRVRRAEHAVIRETFALVARLTRSPSPSRAA
;
A
#
# COMPACT_ATOMS: atom_id res chain seq x y z
N MET A 1 -7.77 33.32 -11.35
CA MET A 1 -8.76 32.32 -10.92
C MET A 1 -8.22 31.02 -11.47
N ASP A 2 -7.81 30.14 -10.58
CA ASP A 2 -6.91 29.03 -10.87
C ASP A 2 -7.57 27.97 -11.76
N ASP A 3 -6.80 27.45 -12.71
CA ASP A 3 -7.15 26.45 -13.74
C ASP A 3 -7.20 25.00 -13.17
N PHE A 4 -7.35 24.85 -11.84
CA PHE A 4 -7.30 23.55 -11.16
C PHE A 4 -8.67 22.86 -11.02
N ASP A 5 -9.78 23.52 -11.36
CA ASP A 5 -11.15 23.01 -11.15
C ASP A 5 -11.64 22.08 -12.29
N THR A 6 -10.92 21.96 -13.41
CA THR A 6 -11.38 21.19 -14.58
C THR A 6 -10.91 19.74 -14.64
N ASP A 7 -9.96 19.32 -13.79
CA ASP A 7 -9.42 17.96 -13.70
C ASP A 7 -9.76 17.28 -12.36
N GLU A 8 -10.97 17.50 -11.84
CA GLU A 8 -11.41 16.78 -10.63
C GLU A 8 -11.52 15.26 -10.91
N PRO A 9 -11.01 14.40 -10.01
CA PRO A 9 -11.14 12.96 -10.13
C PRO A 9 -12.60 12.53 -10.19
N THR A 10 -12.91 11.59 -11.09
CA THR A 10 -14.26 11.01 -11.13
C THR A 10 -14.50 10.11 -9.91
N ALA A 11 -15.77 9.80 -9.64
CA ALA A 11 -16.10 8.83 -8.59
C ALA A 11 -15.47 7.44 -8.84
N ALA A 12 -15.24 7.07 -10.10
CA ALA A 12 -14.55 5.83 -10.46
C ALA A 12 -13.04 5.91 -10.14
N ASP A 13 -12.41 7.06 -10.37
CA ASP A 13 -11.01 7.30 -10.02
C ASP A 13 -10.80 7.23 -8.51
N LEU A 14 -11.68 7.88 -7.74
CA LEU A 14 -11.65 7.81 -6.28
C LEU A 14 -11.87 6.39 -5.77
N ALA A 15 -12.80 5.64 -6.36
CA ALA A 15 -13.02 4.24 -6.00
C ALA A 15 -11.81 3.34 -6.32
N ALA A 16 -11.03 3.65 -7.37
CA ALA A 16 -9.80 2.93 -7.68
C ALA A 16 -8.74 3.12 -6.57
N ILE A 17 -8.61 4.33 -6.02
CA ILE A 17 -7.71 4.62 -4.89
C ILE A 17 -8.10 3.79 -3.66
N GLU A 18 -9.39 3.76 -3.32
CA GLU A 18 -9.89 2.97 -2.18
C GLU A 18 -9.63 1.47 -2.34
N ILE A 19 -9.61 0.97 -3.57
CA ILE A 19 -9.25 -0.43 -3.85
C ILE A 19 -7.78 -0.72 -3.55
N GLU A 20 -6.88 0.25 -3.74
CA GLU A 20 -5.44 0.13 -3.54
C GLU A 20 -5.00 0.41 -2.10
N GLU A 21 -5.78 1.19 -1.34
CA GLU A 21 -5.46 1.66 0.02
C GLU A 21 -4.95 0.57 0.98
N PRO A 22 -5.52 -0.65 1.02
CA PRO A 22 -5.01 -1.70 1.90
C PRO A 22 -3.58 -2.17 1.56
N LEU A 23 -3.21 -2.21 0.28
CA LEU A 23 -1.85 -2.57 -0.14
C LEU A 23 -0.87 -1.45 0.23
N ILE A 24 -1.24 -0.21 -0.05
CA ILE A 24 -0.44 0.97 0.31
C ILE A 24 -0.15 0.98 1.81
N ASN A 25 -1.15 0.74 2.65
CA ASN A 25 -0.97 0.66 4.09
C ASN A 25 -0.03 -0.48 4.52
N ALA A 26 -0.13 -1.65 3.88
CA ALA A 26 0.79 -2.76 4.17
C ALA A 26 2.23 -2.43 3.79
N GLU A 27 2.45 -1.73 2.68
CA GLU A 27 3.76 -1.27 2.23
C GLU A 27 4.33 -0.18 3.15
N LEU A 28 3.50 0.76 3.61
CA LEU A 28 3.89 1.77 4.61
C LEU A 28 4.31 1.14 5.95
N GLU A 29 3.59 0.12 6.41
CA GLU A 29 3.96 -0.64 7.61
C GLU A 29 5.26 -1.42 7.42
N TRP A 30 5.51 -1.98 6.23
CA TRP A 30 6.77 -2.63 5.91
C TRP A 30 7.95 -1.66 5.92
N LEU A 31 7.82 -0.53 5.22
CA LEU A 31 8.82 0.53 5.22
C LEU A 31 9.09 1.05 6.64
N THR A 32 8.04 1.24 7.44
CA THR A 32 8.16 1.67 8.85
C THR A 32 8.92 0.64 9.68
N ALA A 33 8.67 -0.66 9.46
CA ALA A 33 9.40 -1.73 10.13
C ALA A 33 10.88 -1.75 9.73
N GLU A 34 11.20 -1.54 8.44
CA GLU A 34 12.58 -1.45 7.95
C GLU A 34 13.32 -0.24 8.55
N ILE A 35 12.69 0.95 8.54
CA ILE A 35 13.25 2.16 9.16
C ILE A 35 13.54 1.92 10.64
N THR A 36 12.61 1.28 11.36
CA THR A 36 12.79 0.97 12.79
C THR A 36 13.97 0.02 13.01
N LEU A 37 14.11 -1.01 12.16
CA LEU A 37 15.24 -1.93 12.22
C LEU A 37 16.56 -1.22 11.94
N LEU A 38 16.61 -0.31 10.97
CA LEU A 38 17.81 0.48 10.64
C LEU A 38 18.21 1.41 11.80
N ASP A 39 17.25 2.11 12.43
CA ASP A 39 17.52 2.94 13.62
C ASP A 39 18.02 2.09 14.79
N ALA A 40 17.44 0.90 15.01
CA ALA A 40 17.91 -0.03 16.02
C ALA A 40 19.32 -0.54 15.71
N ALA A 41 19.65 -0.80 14.44
CA ALA A 41 20.97 -1.24 13.99
C ALA A 41 22.04 -0.17 14.21
N GLU A 42 21.76 1.08 13.82
CA GLU A 42 22.66 2.22 14.04
C GLU A 42 22.98 2.40 15.53
N ARG A 43 22.01 2.14 16.41
CA ARG A 43 22.15 2.25 17.87
C ARG A 43 22.70 0.99 18.55
N GLY A 44 22.94 -0.10 17.80
CA GLY A 44 23.39 -1.38 18.35
C GLY A 44 22.36 -2.11 19.22
N ARG A 45 21.05 -1.93 18.96
CA ARG A 45 19.93 -2.43 19.79
C ARG A 45 18.98 -3.39 19.06
N VAL A 46 19.41 -3.97 17.94
CA VAL A 46 18.61 -4.94 17.19
C VAL A 46 18.22 -6.12 18.08
N ASN A 47 16.95 -6.49 18.05
CA ASN A 47 16.41 -7.63 18.79
C ASN A 47 15.46 -8.47 17.92
N GLU A 48 14.99 -9.59 18.47
CA GLU A 48 14.16 -10.54 17.73
C GLU A 48 12.80 -9.95 17.32
N MET A 49 12.25 -9.00 18.08
CA MET A 49 10.97 -8.36 17.75
C MET A 49 11.08 -7.52 16.48
N ASP A 50 12.23 -6.90 16.22
CA ASP A 50 12.46 -6.11 15.00
C ASP A 50 12.36 -7.02 13.77
N ALA A 51 13.07 -8.16 13.80
CA ALA A 51 13.03 -9.15 12.73
C ALA A 51 11.64 -9.78 12.53
N ARG A 52 10.86 -9.95 13.61
CA ARG A 52 9.47 -10.42 13.53
C ARG A 52 8.53 -9.35 12.98
N ARG A 53 8.79 -8.07 13.22
CA ARG A 53 7.99 -6.96 12.70
C ARG A 53 8.14 -6.87 11.18
N VAL A 54 9.37 -6.91 10.68
CA VAL A 54 9.65 -6.90 9.22
C VAL A 54 8.97 -8.08 8.53
N ARG A 55 9.19 -9.31 9.00
CA ARG A 55 8.56 -10.52 8.40
C ARG A 55 7.03 -10.46 8.38
N ARG A 56 6.40 -9.95 9.44
CA ARG A 56 4.93 -9.80 9.48
C ARG A 56 4.44 -8.77 8.47
N ALA A 57 5.17 -7.67 8.29
CA ALA A 57 4.82 -6.64 7.34
C ALA A 57 5.00 -7.12 5.89
N GLU A 58 6.10 -7.82 5.58
CA GLU A 58 6.29 -8.48 4.27
C GLU A 58 5.16 -9.46 3.93
N HIS A 59 4.76 -10.29 4.89
CA HIS A 59 3.62 -11.21 4.71
C HIS A 59 2.31 -10.46 4.49
N ALA A 60 2.12 -9.29 5.11
CA ALA A 60 0.95 -8.46 4.89
C ALA A 60 0.95 -7.87 3.47
N VAL A 61 2.08 -7.34 3.00
CA VAL A 61 2.25 -6.85 1.62
C VAL A 61 1.85 -7.93 0.63
N ILE A 62 2.44 -9.12 0.72
CA ILE A 62 2.14 -10.25 -0.18
C ILE A 62 0.65 -10.56 -0.19
N ARG A 63 0.02 -10.65 1.00
CA ARG A 63 -1.41 -10.93 1.12
C ARG A 63 -2.26 -9.84 0.44
N GLU A 64 -1.95 -8.57 0.69
CA GLU A 64 -2.72 -7.47 0.11
C GLU A 64 -2.47 -7.31 -1.40
N THR A 65 -1.28 -7.66 -1.90
CA THR A 65 -1.02 -7.75 -3.35
C THR A 65 -1.95 -8.76 -4.01
N PHE A 66 -2.03 -9.98 -3.46
CA PHE A 66 -2.96 -10.98 -3.98
C PHE A 66 -4.42 -10.55 -3.85
N ALA A 67 -4.77 -9.89 -2.74
CA ALA A 67 -6.13 -9.37 -2.54
C ALA A 67 -6.49 -8.28 -3.58
N LEU A 68 -5.57 -7.36 -3.87
CA LEU A 68 -5.73 -6.32 -4.88
C LEU A 68 -5.91 -6.93 -6.27
N VAL A 69 -5.02 -7.84 -6.69
CA VAL A 69 -5.16 -8.55 -7.97
C VAL A 69 -6.49 -9.27 -8.06
N ALA A 70 -6.94 -9.91 -6.97
CA ALA A 70 -8.24 -10.57 -6.93
C ALA A 70 -9.43 -9.59 -7.01
N ARG A 71 -9.31 -8.36 -6.49
CA ARG A 71 -10.31 -7.30 -6.65
C ARG A 71 -10.36 -6.82 -8.10
N LEU A 72 -9.19 -6.50 -8.68
CA LEU A 72 -9.07 -6.01 -10.07
C LEU A 72 -9.55 -7.02 -11.12
N THR A 73 -9.38 -8.32 -10.85
CA THR A 73 -9.85 -9.39 -11.76
C THR A 73 -11.35 -9.71 -11.61
N ARG A 74 -11.96 -9.42 -10.45
CA ARG A 74 -13.40 -9.61 -10.22
C ARG A 74 -14.25 -8.43 -10.68
N SER A 75 -13.70 -7.22 -10.67
CA SER A 75 -14.37 -6.05 -11.24
C SER A 75 -14.31 -6.13 -12.78
N PRO A 76 -15.43 -5.95 -13.50
CA PRO A 76 -15.35 -5.76 -14.95
C PRO A 76 -14.50 -4.50 -15.19
N SER A 77 -13.45 -4.62 -16.00
CA SER A 77 -12.46 -3.57 -16.23
C SER A 77 -13.14 -2.22 -16.49
N PRO A 78 -12.82 -1.13 -15.74
CA PRO A 78 -13.38 0.19 -16.03
C PRO A 78 -12.84 0.79 -17.33
N SER A 79 -11.86 0.16 -17.98
CA SER A 79 -11.33 0.58 -19.29
C SER A 79 -11.82 -0.35 -20.41
N ARG A 80 -13.08 -0.15 -20.82
CA ARG A 80 -13.53 -0.47 -22.19
C ARG A 80 -14.74 0.34 -22.64
N ALA A 81 -14.87 1.56 -22.13
CA ALA A 81 -15.82 2.54 -22.63
C ALA A 81 -15.04 3.76 -23.15
N ALA A 82 -15.04 3.87 -24.48
CA ALA A 82 -14.80 5.05 -25.34
C ALA A 82 -13.49 5.82 -25.19
#